data_AF-A0A367Z729-F1
#
_entry.id   AF-A0A367Z729-F1
#
_cell.length_a   1.000
_cell.length_b   1.000
_cell.length_c   1.000
_cell.angle_alpha   90.00
_cell.angle_beta   90.00
_cell.angle_gamma   90.00
#
_symmetry.space_group_name_H-M   'P 1'
#
loop_
_entity.id
_entity.type
_entity.pdbx_description
1 polymer ?
#
loop_
_entity_poly.entity_id
_entity_poly.type
_entity_poly.pdbx_seq_one_letter_code
_entity_poly.pdbx_strand_id
1 'polypeptide(L)'
;MRVVHPVYDRANPWLSRETRQLAPLSNLQRIKVEPKEFRPTFPITILERQEVWCYAYQRADLARQQERWEEVIFWYETASKWGDSPNRADETVPLLQAYAFQGNWQAALQTTSQIARTAKRYVHYLCEIWGDLAVKNQPPQAILNSVQDALQCSP
;
A
#
# COMPACT_ATOMS: atom_id res chain seq x y z
N MET A 1 -3.62 -12.22 -2.26
CA MET A 1 -2.30 -12.52 -1.61
C MET A 1 -1.36 -11.34 -1.82
N ARG A 2 -0.67 -10.86 -0.77
CA ARG A 2 0.25 -9.70 -0.78
C ARG A 2 1.69 -10.18 -0.54
N VAL A 3 2.68 -9.57 -1.19
CA VAL A 3 4.11 -9.80 -0.89
C VAL A 3 4.52 -8.99 0.34
N VAL A 4 5.24 -9.60 1.28
CA VAL A 4 5.75 -8.89 2.46
C VAL A 4 6.87 -7.93 2.05
N HIS A 5 6.64 -6.63 2.24
CA HIS A 5 7.58 -5.58 1.90
C HIS A 5 8.60 -5.35 3.04
N PRO A 6 9.92 -5.31 2.76
CA PRO A 6 10.94 -5.31 3.80
C PRO A 6 10.96 -4.08 4.71
N VAL A 7 10.46 -2.95 4.21
CA VAL A 7 10.32 -1.69 4.94
C VAL A 7 8.88 -1.52 5.43
N TYR A 8 7.94 -1.40 4.49
CA TYR A 8 6.56 -1.04 4.76
C TYR A 8 5.66 -2.11 5.41
N ASP A 9 6.15 -3.32 5.72
CA ASP A 9 5.34 -4.32 6.43
C ASP A 9 5.77 -4.58 7.88
N ARG A 10 6.81 -3.88 8.37
CA ARG A 10 7.36 -4.06 9.74
C ARG A 10 6.35 -3.78 10.84
N ALA A 11 5.38 -2.89 10.59
CA ALA A 11 4.35 -2.53 11.56
C ALA A 11 2.93 -2.89 11.12
N ASN A 12 2.76 -3.61 10.00
CA ASN A 12 1.43 -3.95 9.49
C ASN A 12 0.65 -4.83 10.50
N PRO A 13 -0.49 -4.35 11.04
CA PRO A 13 -1.18 -5.01 12.15
C PRO A 13 -1.88 -6.33 11.78
N TRP A 14 -1.94 -6.66 10.48
CA TRP A 14 -2.49 -7.93 10.02
C TRP A 14 -1.46 -9.05 9.88
N LEU A 15 -0.18 -8.72 9.96
CA LEU A 15 0.89 -9.71 9.94
C LEU A 15 1.17 -10.19 11.37
N SER A 16 1.50 -11.47 11.50
CA SER A 16 1.97 -12.00 12.78
C SER A 16 3.22 -11.24 13.24
N ARG A 17 3.49 -11.26 14.55
CA ARG A 17 4.69 -10.63 15.11
C ARG A 17 5.95 -11.20 14.45
N GLU A 18 5.99 -12.51 14.26
CA GLU A 18 7.10 -13.24 13.65
C GLU A 18 7.30 -12.78 12.19
N THR A 19 6.21 -12.64 11.43
CA THR A 19 6.28 -12.15 10.04
C THR A 19 6.81 -10.72 9.98
N ARG A 20 6.38 -9.85 10.90
CA ARG A 20 6.87 -8.47 11.00
C ARG A 20 8.35 -8.39 11.32
N GLN A 21 8.83 -9.22 12.25
CA GLN A 21 10.24 -9.32 12.63
C GLN A 21 11.12 -9.82 11.48
N LEU A 22 10.60 -10.74 10.65
CA LEU A 22 11.30 -11.29 9.50
C LEU A 22 11.11 -10.47 8.22
N ALA A 23 10.19 -9.51 8.19
CA ALA A 23 9.94 -8.67 7.01
C ALA A 23 11.23 -8.06 6.42
N PRO A 24 12.19 -7.52 7.22
CA PRO A 24 13.45 -6.99 6.68
C PRO A 24 14.30 -8.00 5.88
N LEU A 25 14.09 -9.31 6.05
CA LEU A 25 14.77 -10.36 5.28
C LEU A 25 14.16 -10.58 3.89
N SER A 26 12.99 -10.00 3.61
CA SER A 26 12.35 -10.05 2.30
C SER A 26 13.21 -9.34 1.25
N ASN A 27 13.38 -9.97 0.09
CA ASN A 27 14.17 -9.43 -1.01
C ASN A 27 13.32 -9.32 -2.29
N LEU A 28 12.80 -8.11 -2.52
CA LEU A 28 11.94 -7.82 -3.69
C LEU A 28 12.68 -7.96 -5.02
N GLN A 29 14.01 -7.88 -5.05
CA GLN A 29 14.82 -8.06 -6.27
C GLN A 29 14.77 -9.50 -6.82
N ARG A 30 14.22 -10.45 -6.05
CA ARG A 30 13.99 -11.82 -6.51
C ARG A 30 12.74 -11.95 -7.40
N ILE A 31 11.91 -10.91 -7.49
CA ILE A 31 10.66 -10.93 -8.25
C ILE A 31 10.96 -10.54 -9.70
N LYS A 32 10.74 -11.49 -10.63
CA LYS A 32 10.84 -11.25 -12.07
C LYS A 32 9.46 -10.86 -12.60
N VAL A 33 9.28 -9.57 -12.90
CA VAL A 33 8.00 -9.00 -13.36
C VAL A 33 7.57 -9.57 -14.72
N GLU A 34 8.54 -9.87 -15.59
CA GLU A 34 8.31 -10.48 -16.89
C GLU A 34 8.99 -11.86 -16.94
N PRO A 35 8.26 -12.95 -16.66
CA PRO A 35 8.80 -14.28 -16.86
C PRO A 35 8.96 -14.52 -18.37
N LYS A 36 10.18 -14.80 -18.83
CA LYS A 36 10.49 -15.05 -20.25
C LYS A 36 9.72 -16.23 -20.87
N GLU A 37 9.21 -17.17 -20.05
CA GLU A 37 8.73 -18.46 -20.56
C GLU A 37 7.42 -18.99 -19.94
N PHE A 38 6.80 -18.29 -18.99
CA PHE A 38 5.61 -18.83 -18.31
C PHE A 38 4.36 -17.98 -18.59
N ARG A 39 3.58 -18.40 -19.59
CA ARG A 39 2.15 -18.10 -19.66
C ARG A 39 1.43 -19.30 -19.08
N PRO A 40 0.96 -19.26 -17.82
CA PRO A 40 0.12 -20.35 -17.37
C PRO A 40 -1.11 -20.39 -18.26
N THR A 41 -1.30 -21.49 -18.99
CA THR A 41 -2.60 -21.86 -19.56
C THR A 41 -3.51 -22.32 -18.43
N PHE A 42 -3.80 -21.43 -17.50
CA PHE A 42 -4.99 -21.62 -16.67
C PHE A 42 -6.18 -21.42 -17.62
N PRO A 43 -7.17 -22.33 -17.63
CA PRO A 43 -8.48 -21.97 -18.14
C PRO A 43 -9.06 -20.97 -17.14
N ILE A 44 -8.62 -19.71 -17.24
CA ILE A 44 -9.22 -18.62 -16.50
C ILE A 44 -10.50 -18.27 -17.26
N THR A 45 -11.52 -19.09 -17.08
CA THR A 45 -12.86 -18.55 -17.14
C THR A 45 -12.98 -17.69 -15.88
N ILE A 46 -12.69 -16.38 -15.97
CA ILE A 46 -13.18 -15.41 -14.97
C ILE A 46 -14.70 -15.41 -15.16
N LEU A 47 -15.35 -16.40 -14.55
CA LEU A 47 -16.78 -16.44 -14.42
C LEU A 47 -17.13 -15.48 -13.30
N GLU A 48 -17.86 -14.43 -13.69
CA GLU A 48 -18.78 -13.67 -12.85
C GLU A 48 -18.17 -12.80 -11.75
N ARG A 49 -17.79 -11.57 -12.13
CA ARG A 49 -17.86 -10.30 -11.35
C ARG A 49 -17.33 -10.22 -9.89
N GLN A 50 -16.85 -11.28 -9.24
CA GLN A 50 -16.80 -11.29 -7.79
C GLN A 50 -15.52 -10.76 -7.13
N GLU A 51 -14.37 -10.63 -7.79
CA GLU A 51 -13.17 -10.10 -7.10
C GLU A 51 -12.25 -9.28 -8.01
N VAL A 52 -12.81 -8.22 -8.59
CA VAL A 52 -12.05 -7.28 -9.43
C VAL A 52 -10.98 -6.55 -8.60
N TRP A 53 -11.27 -6.33 -7.31
CA TRP A 53 -10.34 -5.73 -6.36
C TRP A 53 -9.06 -6.55 -6.19
N CYS A 54 -9.16 -7.87 -5.99
CA CYS A 54 -8.00 -8.72 -5.77
C CYS A 54 -6.97 -8.60 -6.91
N TYR A 55 -7.45 -8.59 -8.16
CA TYR A 55 -6.60 -8.40 -9.33
C TYR A 55 -5.96 -7.01 -9.34
N ALA A 56 -6.76 -5.95 -9.20
CA ALA A 56 -6.25 -4.58 -9.23
C ALA A 56 -5.25 -4.31 -8.09
N TYR A 57 -5.53 -4.79 -6.88
CA TYR A 57 -4.64 -4.67 -5.73
C TYR A 57 -3.31 -5.38 -5.97
N GLN A 58 -3.31 -6.60 -6.53
CA GLN A 58 -2.08 -7.32 -6.85
C GLN A 58 -1.25 -6.59 -7.91
N ARG A 59 -1.90 -6.02 -8.92
CA ARG A 59 -1.23 -5.20 -9.93
C ARG A 59 -0.65 -3.91 -9.33
N ALA A 60 -1.40 -3.25 -8.45
CA ALA A 60 -0.96 -2.06 -7.75
C ALA A 60 0.21 -2.34 -6.79
N ASP A 61 0.15 -3.44 -6.03
CA ASP A 61 1.22 -3.84 -5.12
C ASP A 61 2.51 -4.21 -5.88
N LEU A 62 2.38 -4.87 -7.03
CA LEU A 62 3.51 -5.13 -7.92
C LEU A 62 4.11 -3.82 -8.47
N ALA A 63 3.28 -2.88 -8.90
CA ALA A 63 3.74 -1.56 -9.34
C ALA A 63 4.48 -0.81 -8.22
N ARG A 64 3.94 -0.87 -7.00
CA ARG A 64 4.56 -0.31 -5.78
C ARG A 64 5.94 -0.88 -5.50
N GLN A 65 6.11 -2.20 -5.63
CA GLN A 65 7.42 -2.87 -5.44
C GLN A 65 8.46 -2.43 -6.48
N GLN A 66 8.01 -1.93 -7.64
CA GLN A 66 8.84 -1.38 -8.71
C GLN A 66 8.88 0.16 -8.67
N GLU A 67 8.35 0.79 -7.61
CA GLU A 67 8.26 2.25 -7.45
C GLU A 67 7.55 2.97 -8.62
N ARG A 68 6.65 2.26 -9.32
CA ARG A 68 5.83 2.80 -10.41
C ARG A 68 4.55 3.41 -9.84
N TRP A 69 4.69 4.53 -9.12
CA TRP A 69 3.63 5.12 -8.30
C TRP A 69 2.38 5.56 -9.09
N GLU A 70 2.53 6.03 -10.33
CA GLU A 70 1.39 6.36 -11.19
C GLU A 70 0.54 5.13 -11.51
N GLU A 71 1.19 3.99 -11.76
CA GLU A 71 0.51 2.72 -12.03
C GLU A 71 -0.22 2.21 -10.78
N VAL A 72 0.30 2.47 -9.57
CA VAL A 72 -0.43 2.18 -8.33
C VAL A 72 -1.77 2.94 -8.34
N ILE A 73 -1.76 4.25 -8.53
CA ILE A 73 -2.99 5.08 -8.55
C ILE A 73 -3.96 4.58 -9.63
N PHE A 74 -3.45 4.32 -10.84
CA PHE A 74 -4.24 3.80 -11.96
C PHE A 74 -5.04 2.54 -11.59
N TRP A 75 -4.42 1.56 -10.93
CA TRP A 75 -5.11 0.32 -10.56
C TRP A 75 -6.19 0.53 -9.49
N TYR A 76 -5.97 1.43 -8.52
CA TYR A 76 -6.99 1.77 -7.52
C TYR A 76 -8.19 2.48 -8.16
N GLU A 77 -7.94 3.45 -9.05
CA GLU A 77 -9.01 4.14 -9.77
C GLU A 77 -9.78 3.20 -10.69
N THR A 78 -9.07 2.26 -11.34
CA THR A 78 -9.69 1.27 -12.22
C THR A 78 -10.61 0.34 -11.43
N ALA A 79 -10.18 -0.16 -10.26
CA ALA A 79 -11.04 -0.95 -9.39
C ALA A 79 -12.28 -0.18 -8.93
N SER A 80 -12.09 1.08 -8.53
CA SER A 80 -13.21 1.95 -8.13
C SER A 80 -14.22 2.15 -9.27
N LYS A 81 -13.76 2.36 -10.51
CA LYS A 81 -14.62 2.45 -11.70
C LYS A 81 -15.36 1.14 -12.00
N TRP A 82 -14.77 0.00 -11.63
CA TRP A 82 -15.40 -1.30 -11.72
C TRP A 82 -16.37 -1.61 -10.57
N GLY A 83 -16.54 -0.67 -9.63
CA GLY A 83 -17.47 -0.79 -8.50
C GLY A 83 -16.93 -1.63 -7.34
N ASP A 84 -15.61 -1.83 -7.28
CA ASP A 84 -14.94 -2.63 -6.25
C ASP A 84 -13.90 -1.79 -5.48
N SER A 85 -13.51 -2.22 -4.28
CA SER A 85 -12.71 -1.40 -3.37
C SER A 85 -11.95 -2.20 -2.30
N PRO A 86 -10.98 -1.60 -1.58
CA PRO A 86 -10.29 -2.25 -0.46
C PRO A 86 -11.20 -2.94 0.55
N ASN A 87 -10.98 -4.23 0.78
CA ASN A 87 -11.69 -5.01 1.81
C ASN A 87 -11.11 -4.76 3.21
N ARG A 88 -9.83 -4.34 3.29
CA ARG A 88 -9.15 -4.01 4.54
C ARG A 88 -8.44 -2.67 4.40
N ALA A 89 -8.42 -1.87 5.47
CA ALA A 89 -7.84 -0.52 5.40
C ALA A 89 -6.32 -0.51 5.14
N ASP A 90 -5.57 -1.55 5.50
CA ASP A 90 -4.16 -1.68 5.13
C ASP A 90 -3.95 -1.89 3.62
N GLU A 91 -4.98 -2.34 2.91
CA GLU A 91 -4.95 -2.44 1.45
C GLU A 91 -5.07 -1.07 0.79
N THR A 92 -5.32 0.02 1.53
CA THR A 92 -5.26 1.39 1.00
C THR A 92 -3.88 2.03 1.19
N VAL A 93 -2.96 1.40 1.93
CA VAL A 93 -1.62 1.96 2.18
C VAL A 93 -0.77 2.12 0.90
N PRO A 94 -0.79 1.21 -0.10
CA PRO A 94 -0.14 1.47 -1.37
C PRO A 94 -0.58 2.77 -2.04
N LEU A 95 -1.87 3.09 -2.00
CA LEU A 95 -2.42 4.33 -2.56
C LEU A 95 -1.96 5.57 -1.79
N LEU A 96 -1.96 5.49 -0.46
CA LEU A 96 -1.35 6.52 0.41
C LEU A 96 0.08 6.83 -0.02
N GLN A 97 0.90 5.78 -0.17
CA GLN A 97 2.30 5.92 -0.58
C GLN A 97 2.40 6.52 -1.97
N ALA A 98 1.63 6.03 -2.93
CA ALA A 98 1.65 6.53 -4.29
C ALA A 98 1.31 8.03 -4.37
N TYR A 99 0.30 8.49 -3.62
CA TYR A 99 0.00 9.91 -3.53
C TYR A 99 1.16 10.72 -2.93
N ALA A 100 1.79 10.23 -1.87
CA ALA A 100 2.95 10.90 -1.27
C ALA A 100 4.15 10.97 -2.24
N PHE A 101 4.46 9.87 -2.94
CA PHE A 101 5.55 9.83 -3.93
C PHE A 101 5.29 10.70 -5.17
N GLN A 102 4.02 10.95 -5.49
CA GLN A 102 3.60 11.88 -6.55
C GLN A 102 3.44 13.33 -6.06
N GLY A 103 3.79 13.63 -4.81
CA GLY A 103 3.65 14.97 -4.23
C GLY A 103 2.19 15.40 -3.98
N ASN A 104 1.22 14.48 -4.10
CA ASN A 104 -0.18 14.73 -3.78
C ASN A 104 -0.42 14.57 -2.28
N TRP A 105 0.19 15.47 -1.50
CA TRP A 105 0.21 15.40 -0.04
C TRP A 105 -1.17 15.46 0.61
N GLN A 106 -2.09 16.23 0.02
CA GLN A 106 -3.44 16.36 0.54
C GLN A 106 -4.21 15.04 0.40
N ALA A 107 -4.09 14.36 -0.75
CA ALA A 107 -4.69 13.05 -0.93
C ALA A 107 -4.06 12.02 0.01
N ALA A 108 -2.73 12.04 0.18
CA ALA A 108 -2.04 11.18 1.15
C ALA A 108 -2.56 11.39 2.59
N LEU A 109 -2.71 12.64 3.03
CA LEU A 109 -3.26 12.94 4.36
C LEU A 109 -4.72 12.49 4.52
N GLN A 110 -5.55 12.67 3.48
CA GLN A 110 -6.94 12.19 3.48
C GLN A 110 -7.01 10.67 3.58
N THR A 111 -6.21 9.95 2.78
CA THR A 111 -6.11 8.49 2.83
C THR A 111 -5.63 8.00 4.20
N THR A 112 -4.63 8.68 4.79
CA THR A 112 -4.15 8.40 6.15
C THR A 112 -5.29 8.50 7.17
N SER A 113 -6.05 9.59 7.12
CA SER A 113 -7.17 9.83 8.02
C SER A 113 -8.27 8.78 7.86
N GLN A 114 -8.56 8.34 6.64
CA GLN A 114 -9.52 7.27 6.37
C GLN A 114 -9.11 5.94 7.02
N ILE A 115 -7.84 5.54 6.85
CA ILE A 115 -7.31 4.30 7.43
C ILE A 115 -7.34 4.37 8.97
N ALA A 116 -6.88 5.49 9.54
CA ALA A 116 -6.82 5.70 10.98
C ALA A 116 -8.21 5.62 11.65
N ARG A 117 -9.25 6.16 10.99
CA ARG A 117 -10.64 6.09 11.47
C ARG A 117 -11.21 4.68 11.51
N THR A 118 -10.67 3.75 10.73
CA THR A 118 -11.19 2.37 10.69
C THR A 118 -10.88 1.61 11.97
N ALA A 119 -9.65 1.73 12.49
CA ALA A 119 -9.27 1.10 13.76
C ALA A 119 -7.96 1.68 14.32
N LYS A 120 -7.90 1.86 15.65
CA LYS A 120 -6.70 2.33 16.36
C LYS A 120 -5.44 1.50 16.09
N ARG A 121 -5.58 0.20 15.79
CA ARG A 121 -4.45 -0.69 15.47
C ARG A 121 -3.63 -0.25 14.25
N TYR A 122 -4.16 0.61 13.39
CA TYR A 122 -3.42 1.15 12.24
C TYR A 122 -2.56 2.36 12.57
N VAL A 123 -2.75 3.02 13.71
CA VAL A 123 -2.05 4.28 14.04
C VAL A 123 -0.54 4.10 14.02
N HIS A 124 -0.02 3.12 14.79
CA HIS A 124 1.42 2.84 14.81
C HIS A 124 1.95 2.48 13.41
N TYR A 125 1.20 1.70 12.65
CA TYR A 125 1.57 1.35 11.27
C TYR A 125 1.67 2.58 10.36
N LEU A 126 0.70 3.49 10.42
CA LEU A 126 0.72 4.72 9.64
C LEU A 126 1.84 5.67 10.07
N CYS A 127 2.17 5.72 11.37
CA CYS A 127 3.30 6.51 11.87
C CYS A 127 4.63 6.03 11.27
N GLU A 128 4.87 4.72 11.21
CA GLU A 128 6.07 4.16 10.57
C GLU A 128 6.12 4.52 9.08
N ILE A 129 4.99 4.40 8.37
CA ILE A 129 4.91 4.79 6.95
C ILE A 129 5.24 6.28 6.76
N TRP A 130 4.69 7.16 7.60
CA TRP A 130 4.97 8.59 7.50
C TRP A 130 6.41 8.94 7.92
N GLY A 131 7.01 8.20 8.86
CA GLY A 131 8.43 8.31 9.19
C GLY A 131 9.32 8.03 7.98
N ASP A 132 9.02 6.95 7.24
CA ASP A 132 9.73 6.64 5.99
C ASP A 132 9.55 7.74 4.93
N LEU A 133 8.31 8.23 4.75
CA LEU A 133 7.99 9.28 3.77
C LEU A 133 8.66 10.62 4.13
N ALA A 134 8.76 10.95 5.42
CA ALA A 134 9.43 12.15 5.89
C ALA A 134 10.89 12.19 5.47
N VAL A 135 11.59 11.05 5.57
CA VAL A 135 12.99 10.91 5.15
C VAL A 135 13.15 10.92 3.63
N LYS A 136 12.28 10.19 2.91
CA LYS A 136 12.45 9.95 1.47
C LYS A 136 11.94 11.08 0.58
N ASN A 137 10.84 11.72 0.96
CA ASN A 137 10.08 12.60 0.06
C ASN A 137 9.94 14.04 0.57
N GLN A 138 10.44 14.34 1.77
CA GLN A 138 10.47 15.69 2.36
C GLN A 138 9.11 16.43 2.24
N PRO A 139 8.01 15.85 2.77
CA PRO A 139 6.69 16.49 2.78
C PRO A 139 6.74 17.89 3.42
N PRO A 140 5.86 18.82 2.99
CA PRO A 140 5.75 20.12 3.62
C PRO A 140 5.48 20.00 5.13
N GLN A 141 6.10 20.88 5.93
CA GLN A 141 5.95 20.85 7.39
C GLN A 141 4.49 20.94 7.85
N ALA A 142 3.65 21.69 7.13
CA ALA A 142 2.20 21.77 7.42
C ALA A 142 1.49 20.41 7.29
N ILE A 143 1.93 19.57 6.35
CA ILE A 143 1.40 18.20 6.18
C ILE A 143 1.88 17.32 7.34
N LEU A 144 3.16 17.39 7.70
CA LEU A 144 3.70 16.64 8.83
C LEU A 144 2.99 16.99 10.15
N ASN A 145 2.72 18.27 10.40
CA ASN A 145 1.96 18.71 11.56
C ASN A 145 0.52 18.14 11.53
N SER A 146 -0.14 18.18 10.36
CA SER A 146 -1.49 17.62 10.20
C SER A 146 -1.53 16.10 10.44
N VAL A 147 -0.50 15.37 10.00
CA VAL A 147 -0.35 13.93 10.26
C VAL A 147 -0.15 13.69 11.75
N GLN A 148 0.70 14.50 12.41
CA GLN A 148 0.93 14.41 13.84
C GLN A 148 -0.35 14.66 14.65
N ASP A 149 -1.14 15.66 14.27
CA ASP A 149 -2.42 15.95 14.92
C ASP A 149 -3.44 14.80 14.72
N ALA A 150 -3.45 14.20 13.53
CA ALA A 150 -4.38 13.13 13.18
C ALA A 150 -4.03 11.78 13.81
N LEU A 151 -2.74 11.45 13.92
CA LEU A 151 -2.26 10.14 14.37
C LEU A 151 -1.71 10.14 15.79
N GLN A 152 -1.26 11.29 16.30
CA GLN A 152 -0.60 11.45 17.59
C GLN A 152 0.59 10.48 17.73
N CYS A 153 1.43 10.42 16.70
CA CYS A 153 2.60 9.54 16.67
C CYS A 153 3.49 9.83 17.88
N SER A 154 3.92 8.79 18.58
CA SER A 154 4.94 8.93 19.61
C SER A 154 6.30 9.17 18.95
N PRO A 155 7.15 10.05 19.52
CA PRO A 155 8.50 10.29 19.02
C PRO A 155 9.40 9.05 19.15
#